data_AF-A0A7W1UWJ1-F1
#
_entry.id   AF-A0A7W1UWJ1-F1
#
_cell.length_a   1.000
_cell.length_b   1.000
_cell.length_c   1.000
_cell.angle_alpha   90.00
_cell.angle_beta   90.00
_cell.angle_gamma   90.00
#
_symmetry.space_group_name_H-M   'P 1'
#
loop_
_entity.id
_entity.type
_entity.pdbx_description
1 polymer ?
#
loop_
_entity_poly.entity_id
_entity_poly.type
_entity_poly.pdbx_seq_one_letter_code
_entity_poly.pdbx_strand_id
1 'polypeptide(L)'
;DPGEEKVVVLQRGVCFFSEKVEQAQLAGYDAVIIANHHIGSGDGANPDGSLCGSQGHEFTPTIAGACTGHRAFHLIFGQTPTYAGDPLQDDPEVGALGADVRAAAQFDGWGYVRLLDRRTMEEIDAYAIDEALVDDFAQGYGDLSVHEVAVDPRKRGLAYLSYYSGGLRVIRYGKQGIEEVGHYIDDDGNNFWGVEVHRLRGRGRLSGKTLVLASDRDSGLWIFRYTGH
;
A
#
# COMPACT_ATOMS: atom_id res chain seq x y z
N ASP A 1 -30.85 -13.34 -9.49
CA ASP A 1 -31.42 -14.50 -10.22
C ASP A 1 -30.74 -15.83 -9.85
N PRO A 2 -31.36 -17.00 -10.11
CA PRO A 2 -30.71 -18.28 -9.91
C PRO A 2 -29.40 -18.35 -10.73
N GLY A 3 -28.26 -18.46 -10.05
CA GLY A 3 -26.93 -18.47 -10.67
C GLY A 3 -26.19 -17.13 -10.66
N GLU A 4 -26.77 -16.09 -10.08
CA GLU A 4 -26.08 -14.82 -9.83
C GLU A 4 -25.27 -14.87 -8.54
N GLU A 5 -24.04 -14.35 -8.58
CA GLU A 5 -23.15 -14.28 -7.41
C GLU A 5 -23.81 -13.48 -6.29
N LYS A 6 -23.86 -14.07 -5.09
CA LYS A 6 -24.36 -13.40 -3.89
C LYS A 6 -23.25 -12.55 -3.29
N VAL A 7 -23.34 -11.24 -3.47
CA VAL A 7 -22.39 -10.29 -2.89
C VAL A 7 -23.00 -9.64 -1.65
N VAL A 8 -22.27 -9.64 -0.53
CA VAL A 8 -22.66 -8.88 0.67
C VAL A 8 -21.80 -7.64 0.84
N VAL A 9 -22.44 -6.50 1.14
CA VAL A 9 -21.74 -5.27 1.52
C VAL A 9 -21.74 -5.16 3.03
N LEU A 10 -20.56 -5.00 3.64
CA LEU A 10 -20.39 -4.85 5.08
C LEU A 10 -19.63 -3.58 5.37
N GLN A 11 -20.11 -2.76 6.29
CA GLN A 11 -19.39 -1.59 6.74
C GLN A 11 -18.18 -1.96 7.62
N ARG A 12 -17.07 -1.23 7.53
CA ARG A 12 -15.92 -1.36 8.46
C ARG A 12 -16.33 -0.96 9.89
N GLY A 13 -15.64 -1.47 10.91
CA GLY A 13 -15.87 -1.00 12.28
C GLY A 13 -15.50 -2.04 13.33
N VAL A 14 -16.51 -2.49 14.08
CA VAL A 14 -16.39 -3.18 15.38
C VAL A 14 -15.62 -4.51 15.36
N CYS A 15 -15.44 -5.13 14.21
CA CYS A 15 -14.70 -6.39 14.02
C CYS A 15 -13.71 -6.27 12.86
N PHE A 16 -12.71 -7.15 12.83
CA PHE A 16 -11.67 -7.14 11.82
C PHE A 16 -12.22 -7.45 10.42
N PHE A 17 -11.50 -6.98 9.40
CA PHE A 17 -11.81 -7.29 8.01
C PHE A 17 -11.87 -8.81 7.77
N SER A 18 -10.87 -9.53 8.27
CA SER A 18 -10.78 -10.99 8.15
C SER A 18 -12.00 -11.69 8.74
N GLU A 19 -12.44 -11.28 9.93
CA GLU A 19 -13.66 -11.83 10.56
C GLU A 19 -14.91 -11.58 9.70
N LYS A 20 -15.05 -10.40 9.09
CA LYS A 20 -16.16 -10.09 8.17
C LYS A 20 -16.17 -11.01 6.95
N VAL A 21 -15.00 -11.23 6.34
CA VAL A 21 -14.85 -12.14 5.20
C VAL A 21 -15.20 -13.58 5.60
N GLU A 22 -14.72 -14.03 6.77
CA GLU A 22 -15.04 -15.37 7.29
C GLU A 22 -16.55 -15.55 7.47
N GLN A 23 -17.22 -14.59 8.11
CA GLN A 23 -18.66 -14.68 8.33
C GLN A 23 -19.47 -14.64 7.02
N ALA A 24 -19.09 -13.81 6.06
CA ALA A 24 -19.73 -13.79 4.74
C ALA A 24 -19.59 -15.15 4.02
N GLN A 25 -18.38 -15.71 4.04
CA GLN A 25 -18.12 -17.03 3.46
C GLN A 25 -18.93 -18.14 4.15
N LEU A 26 -18.95 -18.16 5.48
CA LEU A 26 -19.73 -19.15 6.26
C LEU A 26 -21.25 -19.01 6.01
N ALA A 27 -21.72 -17.81 5.70
CA ALA A 27 -23.11 -17.55 5.31
C ALA A 27 -23.43 -17.93 3.86
N GLY A 28 -22.44 -18.37 3.07
CA GLY A 28 -22.63 -18.82 1.69
C GLY A 28 -22.79 -17.69 0.67
N TYR A 29 -22.19 -16.53 0.94
CA TYR A 29 -21.98 -15.50 -0.09
C TYR A 29 -20.81 -15.88 -0.99
N ASP A 30 -20.82 -15.38 -2.23
CA ASP A 30 -19.79 -15.65 -3.24
C ASP A 30 -18.70 -14.56 -3.25
N ALA A 31 -19.02 -13.36 -2.75
CA ALA A 31 -18.07 -12.27 -2.56
C ALA A 31 -18.50 -11.30 -1.45
N VAL A 32 -17.54 -10.48 -1.00
CA VAL A 32 -17.76 -9.43 0.01
C VAL A 32 -17.22 -8.08 -0.46
N ILE A 33 -17.99 -7.01 -0.23
CA ILE A 33 -17.54 -5.62 -0.37
C ILE A 33 -17.48 -4.98 1.01
N ILE A 34 -16.31 -4.50 1.41
CA ILE A 34 -16.13 -3.79 2.67
C ILE A 34 -16.19 -2.28 2.43
N ALA A 35 -17.27 -1.66 2.91
CA ALA A 35 -17.50 -0.23 2.83
C ALA A 35 -16.81 0.52 3.97
N ASN A 36 -16.20 1.67 3.68
CA ASN A 36 -15.78 2.61 4.70
C ASN A 36 -17.00 3.34 5.32
N HIS A 37 -16.87 3.84 6.56
CA HIS A 37 -17.92 4.63 7.23
C HIS A 37 -17.62 6.14 7.13
N HIS A 38 -18.60 7.02 7.40
CA HIS A 38 -18.42 8.46 7.16
C HIS A 38 -17.26 9.11 7.94
N ILE A 39 -17.04 8.75 9.22
CA ILE A 39 -15.86 9.24 9.97
C ILE A 39 -14.56 8.78 9.28
N GLY A 40 -14.55 7.56 8.74
CA GLY A 40 -13.43 6.99 8.01
C GLY A 40 -13.19 7.64 6.66
N SER A 41 -14.19 8.35 6.13
CA SER A 41 -14.10 9.22 4.95
C SER A 41 -13.66 10.65 5.30
N GLY A 42 -13.31 10.92 6.56
CA GLY A 42 -13.00 12.27 7.04
C GLY A 42 -14.21 13.20 6.95
N ASP A 43 -15.39 12.71 7.36
CA ASP A 43 -16.66 13.44 7.31
C ASP A 43 -16.96 14.03 5.93
N GLY A 44 -16.67 13.26 4.88
CA GLY A 44 -16.90 13.63 3.49
C GLY A 44 -15.74 14.35 2.80
N ALA A 45 -14.61 14.58 3.49
CA ALA A 45 -13.41 15.09 2.85
C ALA A 45 -12.80 14.12 1.82
N ASN A 46 -12.95 12.81 2.06
CA ASN A 46 -12.48 11.72 1.19
C ASN A 46 -13.60 10.68 1.02
N PRO A 47 -14.69 11.03 0.32
CA PRO A 47 -15.92 10.22 0.27
C PRO A 47 -15.71 8.85 -0.39
N ASP A 48 -14.69 8.74 -1.25
CA ASP A 48 -14.29 7.53 -1.96
C ASP A 48 -13.07 6.83 -1.34
N GLY A 49 -12.55 7.37 -0.23
CA GLY A 49 -11.46 6.74 0.49
C GLY A 49 -11.89 5.36 0.98
N SER A 50 -11.20 4.32 0.51
CA SER A 50 -11.42 2.93 0.90
C SER A 50 -10.25 2.41 1.75
N LEU A 51 -10.53 1.53 2.69
CA LEU A 51 -9.51 0.85 3.48
C LEU A 51 -9.96 -0.58 3.78
N CYS A 52 -9.20 -1.57 3.34
CA CYS A 52 -9.45 -3.00 3.65
C CYS A 52 -8.95 -3.43 5.04
N GLY A 53 -8.41 -2.49 5.82
CA GLY A 53 -7.74 -2.77 7.09
C GLY A 53 -6.35 -3.38 6.88
N SER A 54 -5.65 -3.62 7.98
CA SER A 54 -4.38 -4.33 8.00
C SER A 54 -4.45 -5.40 9.09
N GLN A 55 -4.47 -6.67 8.68
CA GLN A 55 -4.18 -7.85 9.50
C GLN A 55 -4.40 -9.12 8.68
N GLY A 56 -3.55 -10.13 8.90
CA GLY A 56 -3.71 -11.46 8.35
C GLY A 56 -4.91 -12.21 8.94
N HIS A 57 -5.14 -13.43 8.45
CA HIS A 57 -6.23 -14.30 8.88
C HIS A 57 -5.71 -15.72 9.13
N GLU A 58 -6.37 -16.47 10.02
CA GLU A 58 -6.03 -17.88 10.32
C GLU A 58 -6.90 -18.90 9.56
N PHE A 59 -7.88 -18.43 8.77
CA PHE A 59 -8.71 -19.28 7.91
C PHE A 59 -8.26 -19.20 6.44
N THR A 60 -8.84 -20.03 5.56
CA THR A 60 -8.62 -19.93 4.11
C THR A 60 -9.76 -19.13 3.46
N PRO A 61 -9.49 -17.95 2.89
CA PRO A 61 -10.46 -17.26 2.05
C PRO A 61 -10.73 -18.08 0.79
N THR A 62 -12.01 -18.27 0.48
CA THR A 62 -12.52 -18.96 -0.72
C THR A 62 -13.46 -18.07 -1.53
N ILE A 63 -13.81 -16.89 -1.00
CA ILE A 63 -14.64 -15.88 -1.66
C ILE A 63 -13.81 -14.64 -2.00
N ALA A 64 -14.20 -13.92 -3.04
CA ALA A 64 -13.54 -12.66 -3.41
C ALA A 64 -13.86 -11.54 -2.40
N GLY A 65 -12.90 -10.63 -2.18
CA GLY A 65 -13.08 -9.46 -1.32
C GLY A 65 -12.67 -8.17 -2.03
N ALA A 66 -13.50 -7.14 -1.94
CA ALA A 66 -13.21 -5.79 -2.42
C ALA A 66 -13.52 -4.76 -1.35
N CYS A 67 -12.95 -3.56 -1.46
CA CYS A 67 -13.21 -2.45 -0.54
C CYS A 67 -13.67 -1.23 -1.30
N THR A 68 -14.51 -0.42 -0.65
CA THR A 68 -15.07 0.77 -1.27
C THR A 68 -15.24 1.90 -0.25
N GLY A 69 -15.45 3.12 -0.76
CA GLY A 69 -15.68 4.30 0.06
C GLY A 69 -17.13 4.41 0.55
N HIS A 70 -17.35 5.34 1.50
CA HIS A 70 -18.66 5.63 2.09
C HIS A 70 -19.68 6.07 1.04
N ARG A 71 -19.27 6.90 0.08
CA ARG A 71 -20.18 7.36 -0.99
C ARG A 71 -20.69 6.21 -1.85
N ALA A 72 -19.79 5.34 -2.29
CA ALA A 72 -20.15 4.20 -3.12
C ALA A 72 -21.05 3.21 -2.36
N PHE A 73 -20.83 3.04 -1.05
CA PHE A 73 -21.70 2.23 -0.20
C PHE A 73 -23.18 2.65 -0.31
N HIS A 74 -23.50 3.91 -0.05
CA HIS A 74 -24.87 4.39 -0.18
C HIS A 74 -25.41 4.32 -1.61
N LEU A 75 -24.58 4.64 -2.61
CA LEU A 75 -24.99 4.61 -4.02
C LEU A 75 -25.35 3.20 -4.51
N ILE A 76 -24.67 2.16 -4.03
CA ILE A 76 -25.02 0.76 -4.30
C ILE A 76 -26.48 0.49 -3.89
N PHE A 77 -26.96 1.11 -2.81
CA PHE A 77 -28.33 0.95 -2.32
C PHE A 77 -29.28 2.07 -2.74
N GLY A 78 -28.89 2.90 -3.72
CA GLY A 78 -29.72 4.00 -4.22
C GLY A 78 -30.00 5.11 -3.19
N GLN A 79 -29.14 5.24 -2.18
CA GLN A 79 -29.28 6.23 -1.11
C GLN A 79 -28.35 7.42 -1.33
N THR A 80 -28.80 8.60 -0.87
CA THR A 80 -27.95 9.80 -0.82
C THR A 80 -27.03 9.68 0.40
N PRO A 81 -25.69 9.76 0.24
CA PRO A 81 -24.77 9.65 1.36
C PRO A 81 -24.90 10.85 2.31
N THR A 82 -24.84 10.56 3.60
CA THR A 82 -24.71 11.55 4.68
C THR A 82 -23.35 11.43 5.33
N TYR A 83 -22.86 12.52 5.92
CA TYR A 83 -21.54 12.57 6.56
C TYR A 83 -21.59 13.17 7.96
N ALA A 84 -22.73 13.02 8.63
CA ALA A 84 -22.97 13.58 9.95
C ALA A 84 -23.77 12.58 10.78
N GLY A 85 -23.53 12.56 12.09
CA GLY A 85 -24.24 11.70 13.02
C GLY A 85 -23.41 10.51 13.49
N ASP A 86 -24.09 9.45 13.91
CA ASP A 86 -23.47 8.18 14.32
C ASP A 86 -23.17 7.33 13.08
N PRO A 87 -21.93 6.87 12.87
CA PRO A 87 -21.51 6.12 11.68
C PRO A 87 -22.16 4.75 11.53
N LEU A 88 -22.88 4.26 12.54
CA LEU A 88 -23.64 3.01 12.44
C LEU A 88 -25.13 3.25 12.19
N GLN A 89 -25.58 4.51 12.14
CA GLN A 89 -26.99 4.87 12.00
C GLN A 89 -27.35 5.45 10.63
N ASP A 90 -26.37 5.82 9.82
CA ASP A 90 -26.59 6.24 8.44
C ASP A 90 -26.54 5.08 7.43
N ASP A 91 -26.29 3.85 7.89
CA ASP A 91 -26.18 2.68 7.01
C ASP A 91 -27.50 2.35 6.30
N PRO A 92 -27.45 1.88 5.03
CA PRO A 92 -28.53 1.13 4.41
C PRO A 92 -29.09 0.04 5.33
N GLU A 93 -30.40 -0.17 5.28
CA GLU A 93 -31.08 -1.17 6.10
C GLU A 93 -30.46 -2.57 5.88
N VAL A 94 -30.22 -3.29 6.97
CA VAL A 94 -29.69 -4.66 6.90
C VAL A 94 -30.64 -5.53 6.08
N GLY A 95 -30.11 -6.16 5.02
CA GLY A 95 -30.88 -7.00 4.11
C GLY A 95 -31.49 -6.26 2.91
N ALA A 96 -31.27 -4.95 2.78
CA ALA A 96 -31.62 -4.22 1.58
C ALA A 96 -30.92 -4.82 0.34
N LEU A 97 -31.61 -4.83 -0.79
CA LEU A 97 -31.02 -5.21 -2.08
C LEU A 97 -30.40 -3.98 -2.73
N GLY A 98 -29.14 -4.10 -3.13
CA GLY A 98 -28.43 -3.07 -3.89
C GLY A 98 -28.56 -3.27 -5.41
N ALA A 99 -27.92 -2.37 -6.15
CA ALA A 99 -27.70 -2.48 -7.59
C ALA A 99 -26.64 -3.53 -7.92
N ASP A 100 -26.63 -3.98 -9.17
CA ASP A 100 -25.59 -4.86 -9.70
C ASP A 100 -24.22 -4.17 -9.62
N VAL A 101 -23.22 -4.90 -9.15
CA VAL A 101 -21.85 -4.42 -8.98
C VAL A 101 -20.87 -5.29 -9.76
N ARG A 102 -19.81 -4.66 -10.28
CA ARG A 102 -18.67 -5.35 -10.86
C ARG A 102 -17.39 -4.85 -10.21
N ALA A 103 -16.66 -5.76 -9.58
CA ALA A 103 -15.30 -5.53 -9.11
C ALA A 103 -14.34 -6.38 -9.93
N ALA A 104 -13.18 -5.83 -10.27
CA ALA A 104 -12.10 -6.54 -10.92
C ALA A 104 -10.77 -6.05 -10.36
N ALA A 105 -9.81 -6.96 -10.24
CA ALA A 105 -8.43 -6.60 -9.97
C ALA A 105 -7.67 -6.51 -11.31
N GLN A 106 -6.86 -5.48 -11.43
CA GLN A 106 -5.90 -5.32 -12.52
C GLN A 106 -4.54 -5.08 -11.88
N PHE A 107 -3.50 -5.72 -12.42
CA PHE A 107 -2.14 -5.39 -12.03
C PHE A 107 -1.78 -4.01 -12.59
N ASP A 108 -1.31 -3.12 -11.73
CA ASP A 108 -0.88 -1.77 -12.06
C ASP A 108 0.50 -1.51 -11.46
N GLY A 109 1.34 -2.55 -11.50
CA GLY A 109 2.65 -2.55 -10.89
C GLY A 109 2.67 -2.83 -9.39
N TRP A 110 3.87 -3.05 -8.88
CA TRP A 110 4.16 -3.10 -7.46
C TRP A 110 4.43 -1.70 -6.88
N GLY A 111 4.43 -1.60 -5.54
CA GLY A 111 4.53 -0.32 -4.83
C GLY A 111 5.77 0.50 -5.20
N TYR A 112 5.52 1.70 -5.73
CA TYR A 112 6.51 2.67 -6.20
C TYR A 112 6.61 3.90 -5.28
N VAL A 113 7.59 4.77 -5.51
CA VAL A 113 7.68 6.06 -4.80
C VAL A 113 7.20 7.21 -5.67
N ARG A 114 6.57 8.19 -5.03
CA ARG A 114 6.10 9.43 -5.66
C ARG A 114 6.86 10.62 -5.10
N LEU A 115 7.31 11.51 -5.97
CA LEU A 115 7.84 12.80 -5.61
C LEU A 115 6.75 13.85 -5.78
N LEU A 116 6.33 14.47 -4.68
CA LEU A 116 5.30 15.50 -4.68
C LEU A 116 5.90 16.88 -4.43
N ASP A 117 5.37 17.92 -5.07
CA ASP A 117 5.65 19.30 -4.69
C ASP A 117 5.10 19.55 -3.29
N ARG A 118 5.98 19.93 -2.35
CA ARG A 118 5.59 20.09 -0.94
C ARG A 118 4.54 21.19 -0.69
N ARG A 119 4.32 22.11 -1.64
CA ARG A 119 3.40 23.25 -1.48
C ARG A 119 2.06 22.97 -2.13
N THR A 120 2.07 22.40 -3.35
CA THR A 120 0.84 22.13 -4.11
C THR A 120 0.33 20.71 -3.93
N MET A 121 1.18 19.80 -3.43
CA MET A 121 0.96 18.35 -3.38
C MET A 121 0.78 17.70 -4.76
N GLU A 122 1.05 18.43 -5.84
CA GLU A 122 1.04 17.89 -7.19
C GLU A 122 2.22 16.94 -7.37
N GLU A 123 2.00 15.87 -8.12
CA GLU A 123 3.07 14.96 -8.50
C GLU A 123 4.06 15.64 -9.44
N ILE A 124 5.34 15.55 -9.08
CA ILE A 124 6.46 15.93 -9.95
C ILE A 124 6.87 14.73 -10.79
N ASP A 125 7.00 13.56 -10.16
CA ASP A 125 7.42 12.32 -10.82
C ASP A 125 7.14 11.09 -9.95
N ALA A 126 7.25 9.90 -10.53
CA ALA A 126 7.15 8.62 -9.86
C ALA A 126 8.28 7.67 -10.31
N TYR A 127 8.69 6.78 -9.42
CA TYR A 127 9.78 5.84 -9.69
C TYR A 127 9.45 4.43 -9.21
N ALA A 128 9.54 3.48 -10.14
CA ALA A 128 9.50 2.04 -9.94
C ALA A 128 10.70 1.40 -10.66
N ILE A 129 11.12 0.23 -10.21
CA ILE A 129 12.03 -0.63 -10.99
C ILE A 129 11.27 -1.27 -12.16
N ASP A 130 11.94 -1.59 -13.27
CA ASP A 130 11.28 -2.15 -14.46
C ASP A 130 10.53 -3.45 -14.14
N GLU A 131 11.11 -4.31 -13.31
CA GLU A 131 10.52 -5.58 -12.90
C GLU A 131 9.20 -5.39 -12.14
N ALA A 132 9.06 -4.27 -11.42
CA ALA A 132 7.84 -3.96 -10.67
C ALA A 132 6.65 -3.66 -11.59
N LEU A 133 6.86 -3.43 -12.88
CA LEU A 133 5.83 -3.08 -13.85
C LEU A 133 5.46 -4.25 -14.79
N VAL A 134 6.05 -5.43 -14.58
CA VAL A 134 5.82 -6.60 -15.44
C VAL A 134 4.62 -7.39 -14.94
N ASP A 135 3.56 -7.47 -15.74
CA ASP A 135 2.33 -8.24 -15.41
C ASP A 135 2.62 -9.70 -15.05
N ASP A 136 3.57 -10.35 -15.74
CA ASP A 136 3.97 -11.73 -15.45
C ASP A 136 4.60 -11.88 -14.05
N PHE A 137 5.06 -10.77 -13.44
CA PHE A 137 5.63 -10.74 -12.10
C PHE A 137 4.60 -10.34 -11.03
N ALA A 138 3.32 -10.25 -11.38
CA ALA A 138 2.25 -9.95 -10.43
C ALA A 138 2.09 -11.01 -9.33
N GLN A 139 2.53 -12.25 -9.57
CA GLN A 139 2.46 -13.35 -8.60
C GLN A 139 3.70 -14.23 -8.68
N GLY A 140 4.23 -14.66 -7.53
CA GLY A 140 5.30 -15.68 -7.46
C GLY A 140 6.73 -15.16 -7.66
N TYR A 141 6.93 -13.87 -7.84
CA TYR A 141 8.26 -13.23 -8.04
C TYR A 141 8.72 -12.39 -6.84
N GLY A 142 8.08 -12.58 -5.68
CA GLY A 142 8.28 -11.77 -4.48
C GLY A 142 7.48 -10.47 -4.51
N ASP A 143 7.54 -9.72 -3.41
CA ASP A 143 6.93 -8.39 -3.33
C ASP A 143 7.94 -7.43 -3.96
N LEU A 144 7.69 -6.84 -5.14
CA LEU A 144 8.63 -5.89 -5.80
C LEU A 144 8.33 -4.44 -5.39
N SER A 145 8.05 -4.22 -4.11
CA SER A 145 7.59 -2.93 -3.58
C SER A 145 8.61 -2.24 -2.69
N VAL A 146 8.57 -0.91 -2.68
CA VAL A 146 9.33 -0.09 -1.73
C VAL A 146 8.71 -0.16 -0.35
N HIS A 147 9.51 -0.47 0.66
CA HIS A 147 9.09 -0.40 2.06
C HIS A 147 9.43 0.95 2.71
N GLU A 148 10.66 1.44 2.51
CA GLU A 148 11.13 2.65 3.17
C GLU A 148 11.97 3.53 2.22
N VAL A 149 11.90 4.84 2.45
CA VAL A 149 12.70 5.87 1.78
C VAL A 149 13.52 6.62 2.82
N ALA A 150 14.85 6.58 2.69
CA ALA A 150 15.74 7.37 3.53
C ALA A 150 16.45 8.46 2.71
N VAL A 151 16.21 9.72 3.06
CA VAL A 151 16.85 10.87 2.42
C VAL A 151 18.25 11.08 2.99
N ASP A 152 19.25 11.33 2.13
CA ASP A 152 20.60 11.66 2.59
C ASP A 152 20.59 13.07 3.25
N PRO A 153 20.94 13.18 4.55
CA PRO A 153 20.88 14.45 5.25
C PRO A 153 22.02 15.42 4.86
N ARG A 154 22.98 14.99 4.05
CA ARG A 154 24.17 15.77 3.65
C ARG A 154 24.27 15.99 2.15
N LYS A 155 23.70 15.09 1.34
CA LYS A 155 23.61 15.23 -0.11
C LYS A 155 22.17 15.55 -0.49
N ARG A 156 21.89 16.83 -0.78
CA ARG A 156 20.56 17.26 -1.24
C ARG A 156 20.17 16.51 -2.51
N GLY A 157 18.91 16.08 -2.57
CA GLY A 157 18.37 15.41 -3.74
C GLY A 157 18.92 14.00 -3.93
N LEU A 158 19.35 13.32 -2.86
CA LEU A 158 19.75 11.91 -2.88
C LEU A 158 18.95 11.15 -1.82
N ALA A 159 18.38 10.01 -2.18
CA ALA A 159 17.67 9.13 -1.28
C ALA A 159 17.99 7.66 -1.58
N TYR A 160 17.68 6.80 -0.61
CA TYR A 160 17.89 5.36 -0.65
C TYR A 160 16.56 4.67 -0.42
N LEU A 161 16.28 3.62 -1.18
CA LEU A 161 15.03 2.86 -1.14
C LEU A 161 15.33 1.44 -0.69
N SER A 162 14.64 0.96 0.34
CA SER A 162 14.56 -0.46 0.63
C SER A 162 13.45 -1.07 -0.22
N TYR A 163 13.82 -1.91 -1.18
CA TYR A 163 12.87 -2.74 -1.90
C TYR A 163 12.82 -4.13 -1.29
N TYR A 164 11.61 -4.64 -1.13
CA TYR A 164 11.40 -6.08 -1.12
C TYR A 164 11.74 -6.62 -2.51
N SER A 165 12.47 -7.74 -2.56
CA SER A 165 12.87 -8.50 -3.77
C SER A 165 13.66 -7.72 -4.85
N GLY A 166 13.76 -6.39 -4.72
CA GLY A 166 14.43 -5.47 -5.62
C GLY A 166 15.65 -4.79 -5.00
N GLY A 167 16.18 -5.30 -3.89
CA GLY A 167 17.46 -4.82 -3.32
C GLY A 167 17.45 -3.38 -2.82
N LEU A 168 18.66 -2.83 -2.64
CA LEU A 168 18.84 -1.42 -2.27
C LEU A 168 18.89 -0.60 -3.56
N ARG A 169 18.08 0.45 -3.65
CA ARG A 169 18.15 1.44 -4.75
C ARG A 169 18.62 2.80 -4.23
N VAL A 170 19.32 3.55 -5.07
CA VAL A 170 19.76 4.92 -4.82
C VAL A 170 19.15 5.80 -5.88
N ILE A 171 18.39 6.81 -5.46
CA ILE A 171 17.76 7.74 -6.38
C ILE A 171 18.29 9.16 -6.17
N ARG A 172 18.50 9.88 -7.28
CA ARG A 172 18.49 11.35 -7.27
C ARG A 172 17.08 11.85 -7.46
N TYR A 173 16.73 12.95 -6.79
CA TYR A 173 15.41 13.53 -6.89
C TYR A 173 15.46 15.06 -6.85
N GLY A 174 14.54 15.71 -7.56
CA GLY A 174 14.42 17.16 -7.58
C GLY A 174 13.32 17.64 -8.52
N LYS A 175 13.37 18.92 -8.91
CA LYS A 175 12.39 19.51 -9.84
C LYS A 175 12.37 18.87 -11.24
N GLN A 176 13.40 18.10 -11.57
CA GLN A 176 13.54 17.41 -12.85
C GLN A 176 13.04 15.96 -12.79
N GLY A 177 12.50 15.53 -11.65
CA GLY A 177 12.02 14.18 -11.44
C GLY A 177 12.96 13.32 -10.58
N ILE A 178 12.86 12.02 -10.77
CA ILE A 178 13.60 10.96 -10.07
C ILE A 178 14.48 10.22 -11.08
N GLU A 179 15.72 9.90 -10.69
CA GLU A 179 16.67 9.13 -11.49
C GLU A 179 17.32 8.06 -10.59
N GLU A 180 17.31 6.78 -10.98
CA GLU A 180 18.14 5.77 -10.31
C GLU A 180 19.61 6.02 -10.64
N VAL A 181 20.45 6.16 -9.61
CA VAL A 181 21.88 6.48 -9.73
C VAL A 181 22.79 5.43 -9.08
N GLY A 182 22.21 4.31 -8.66
CA GLY A 182 22.93 3.16 -8.15
C GLY A 182 22.02 2.15 -7.50
N HIS A 183 22.49 0.92 -7.39
CA HIS A 183 21.78 -0.15 -6.71
C HIS A 183 22.76 -1.18 -6.13
N TYR A 184 22.21 -2.05 -5.28
CA TYR A 184 22.80 -3.31 -4.90
C TYR A 184 21.71 -4.36 -4.83
N ILE A 185 21.98 -5.54 -5.40
CA ILE A 185 21.22 -6.76 -5.20
C ILE A 185 22.21 -7.90 -5.04
N ASP A 186 22.04 -8.71 -4.01
CA ASP A 186 22.85 -9.90 -3.78
C ASP A 186 22.50 -11.00 -4.80
N ASP A 187 23.45 -11.90 -5.07
CA ASP A 187 23.23 -13.03 -5.99
C ASP A 187 22.12 -13.96 -5.49
N ASP A 188 21.96 -14.09 -4.16
CA ASP A 188 20.89 -14.86 -3.53
C ASP A 188 19.58 -14.04 -3.38
N GLY A 189 19.58 -12.78 -3.82
CA GLY A 189 18.48 -11.83 -3.68
C GLY A 189 18.48 -11.09 -2.33
N ASN A 190 17.61 -10.09 -2.21
CA ASN A 190 17.42 -9.33 -0.98
C ASN A 190 15.96 -9.03 -0.72
N ASN A 191 15.61 -8.90 0.55
CA ASN A 191 14.30 -8.57 1.06
C ASN A 191 14.43 -7.46 2.10
N PHE A 192 14.92 -6.29 1.65
CA PHE A 192 15.18 -5.17 2.53
C PHE A 192 13.86 -4.59 3.06
N TRP A 193 13.71 -4.65 4.37
CA TRP A 193 12.63 -4.00 5.10
C TRP A 193 12.98 -2.54 5.36
N GLY A 194 14.09 -2.27 6.04
CA GLY A 194 14.44 -0.92 6.48
C GLY A 194 15.63 -0.33 5.72
N VAL A 195 15.67 0.99 5.61
CA VAL A 195 16.87 1.72 5.20
C VAL A 195 17.02 3.00 6.02
N GLU A 196 18.23 3.27 6.53
CA GLU A 196 18.54 4.47 7.31
C GLU A 196 19.91 5.04 6.94
N VAL A 197 20.02 6.37 6.91
CA VAL A 197 21.28 7.05 6.57
C VAL A 197 21.96 7.57 7.82
N HIS A 198 23.04 6.91 8.23
CA HIS A 198 23.76 7.25 9.45
C HIS A 198 25.14 7.86 9.19
N ARG A 199 25.43 8.97 9.87
CA ARG A 199 26.79 9.52 9.91
C ARG A 199 27.51 9.04 11.16
N LEU A 200 28.52 8.19 10.98
CA LEU A 200 29.31 7.68 12.10
C LEU A 200 30.02 8.82 12.85
N ARG A 201 29.74 8.91 14.15
CA ARG A 201 30.43 9.78 15.10
C ARG A 201 31.54 8.99 15.81
N GLY A 202 32.64 9.66 16.18
CA GLY A 202 33.69 9.04 17.01
C GLY A 202 35.09 9.06 16.41
N ARG A 203 35.95 8.13 16.82
CA ARG A 203 37.35 7.99 16.36
C ARG A 203 37.49 6.71 15.52
N GLY A 204 38.26 6.77 14.44
CA GLY A 204 38.52 5.62 13.56
C GLY A 204 38.39 5.94 12.07
N ARG A 205 38.72 4.97 11.20
CA ARG A 205 38.79 5.16 9.74
C ARG A 205 37.44 5.51 9.08
N LEU A 206 36.33 5.16 9.73
CA LEU A 206 34.97 5.44 9.24
C LEU A 206 34.35 6.69 9.88
N SER A 207 35.07 7.38 10.76
CA SER A 207 34.56 8.60 11.41
C SER A 207 34.23 9.67 10.37
N GLY A 208 33.04 10.28 10.51
CA GLY A 208 32.54 11.30 9.61
C GLY A 208 32.05 10.80 8.26
N LYS A 209 32.13 9.48 7.99
CA LYS A 209 31.54 8.88 6.79
C LYS A 209 30.03 8.74 6.97
N THR A 210 29.31 9.01 5.89
CA THR A 210 27.90 8.65 5.77
C THR A 210 27.83 7.19 5.31
N LEU A 211 27.07 6.39 6.05
CA LEU A 211 26.77 5.00 5.75
C LEU A 211 25.27 4.85 5.55
N VAL A 212 24.90 3.86 4.75
CA VAL A 212 23.51 3.45 4.54
C VAL A 212 23.36 2.11 5.23
N LEU A 213 22.43 2.04 6.17
CA LEU A 213 22.13 0.87 6.96
C LEU A 213 20.85 0.27 6.40
N ALA A 214 20.93 -0.89 5.76
CA ALA A 214 19.75 -1.57 5.23
C ALA A 214 19.49 -2.84 6.04
N SER A 215 18.27 -3.00 6.53
CA SER A 215 17.84 -4.19 7.28
C SER A 215 17.13 -5.14 6.34
N ASP A 216 17.70 -6.32 6.15
CA ASP A 216 17.17 -7.40 5.33
C ASP A 216 16.43 -8.43 6.22
N ARG A 217 15.27 -8.89 5.77
CA ARG A 217 14.44 -9.84 6.54
C ARG A 217 15.07 -11.21 6.66
N ASP A 218 15.91 -11.59 5.72
CA ASP A 218 16.47 -12.93 5.58
C ASP A 218 17.90 -13.01 6.13
N SER A 219 18.64 -11.89 6.07
CA SER A 219 20.08 -11.85 6.39
C SER A 219 20.49 -10.78 7.41
N GLY A 220 19.57 -9.92 7.87
CA GLY A 220 19.85 -8.92 8.90
C GLY A 220 20.49 -7.64 8.38
N LEU A 221 21.48 -7.08 9.10
CA LEU A 221 22.01 -5.75 8.80
C LEU A 221 23.09 -5.76 7.71
N TRP A 222 22.85 -4.96 6.68
CA TRP A 222 23.82 -4.62 5.63
C TRP A 222 24.29 -3.18 5.79
N ILE A 223 25.59 -2.96 5.57
CA ILE A 223 26.22 -1.65 5.71
C ILE A 223 26.84 -1.25 4.38
N PHE A 224 26.24 -0.25 3.74
CA PHE A 224 26.69 0.27 2.47
C PHE A 224 27.38 1.63 2.65
N ARG A 225 28.23 1.93 1.68
CA ARG A 225 28.72 3.29 1.43
C ARG A 225 28.46 3.60 -0.03
N TYR A 226 27.59 4.56 -0.28
CA TYR A 226 27.38 5.05 -1.64
C TYR A 226 28.68 5.60 -2.22
N THR A 227 29.09 5.06 -3.37
CA THR A 227 30.35 5.38 -4.06
C THR A 227 30.18 6.40 -5.19
N GLY A 228 28.94 6.74 -5.58
CA GLY A 228 28.66 7.63 -6.71
C GLY A 228 28.94 9.12 -6.45
N HIS A 229 29.26 9.82 -7.55
CA HIS A 229 29.61 11.25 -7.62
C HIS A 229 28.39 12.16 -7.57
#